data_AF-A0A4U5R2Z6-F1
#
_entry.id   AF-A0A4U5R2Z6-F1
#
_cell.length_a   1.000
_cell.length_b   1.000
_cell.length_c   1.000
_cell.angle_alpha   90.00
_cell.angle_beta   90.00
_cell.angle_gamma   90.00
#
_symmetry.space_group_name_H-M   'P 1'
#
loop_
_entity.id
_entity.type
_entity.pdbx_description
1 polymer ?
#
loop_
_entity_poly.entity_id
_entity_poly.type
_entity_poly.pdbx_seq_one_letter_code
_entity_poly.pdbx_strand_id
1 'polypeptide(L)'
;MDNTGGGSFTRNRRLESFLDTNSTPNGKQTPKIVVREEVVKSPTNDVYVEDDGWISALISCVKIVVCFLSMMVIAFIWSLILLLLLPWPYERIRQGNICGHFTGRLVMWILGNPIRIEGTEFSNERAIYVCNHASPMDIFLMLWLTPTGTVGIAKKEIIWYPLFGQLYVLANHLRIDRSNPTAAIQSMKEVLHPLLHVIDDISSLYI
;
A
#
# COMPACT_ATOMS: atom_id res chain seq x y z
N MET A 1 -52.22 6.64 -27.91
CA MET A 1 -52.67 7.61 -26.88
C MET A 1 -52.60 6.89 -25.53
N ASP A 2 -51.83 7.22 -24.52
CA ASP A 2 -50.71 8.14 -24.31
C ASP A 2 -49.92 7.64 -23.08
N ASN A 3 -48.61 7.91 -23.09
CA ASN A 3 -47.62 7.95 -22.01
C ASN A 3 -48.10 7.95 -20.54
N THR A 4 -47.31 7.40 -19.60
CA THR A 4 -46.27 8.13 -18.81
C THR A 4 -45.91 7.40 -17.49
N GLY A 5 -44.62 7.38 -17.14
CA GLY A 5 -44.11 7.35 -15.75
C GLY A 5 -43.85 5.94 -15.18
N GLY A 6 -42.73 5.60 -14.55
CA GLY A 6 -41.65 6.39 -14.00
C GLY A 6 -41.18 5.71 -12.70
N GLY A 7 -39.95 5.20 -12.69
CA GLY A 7 -39.07 5.18 -11.51
C GLY A 7 -39.29 4.18 -10.36
N SER A 8 -38.19 3.46 -10.07
CA SER A 8 -37.67 3.11 -8.74
C SER A 8 -38.34 1.98 -7.96
N PHE A 9 -37.54 1.06 -7.41
CA PHE A 9 -37.26 1.00 -5.96
C PHE A 9 -36.85 -0.43 -5.54
N THR A 10 -35.59 -0.58 -5.10
CA THR A 10 -35.18 -1.43 -3.96
C THR A 10 -33.68 -1.25 -3.76
N ARG A 11 -33.31 -0.08 -3.21
CA ARG A 11 -31.97 0.24 -2.72
C ARG A 11 -31.89 -0.16 -1.25
N ASN A 12 -30.85 -0.92 -0.92
CA ASN A 12 -30.37 -1.34 0.40
C ASN A 12 -30.91 -0.57 1.63
N ARG A 13 -31.67 -1.27 2.49
CA ARG A 13 -32.14 -0.81 3.81
C ARG A 13 -31.11 -1.00 4.95
N ARG A 14 -29.86 -1.39 4.66
CA ARG A 14 -28.90 -1.83 5.70
C ARG A 14 -27.85 -0.79 6.14
N LEU A 15 -27.86 0.43 5.58
CA LEU A 15 -26.82 1.44 5.83
C LEU A 15 -27.27 2.65 6.66
N GLU A 16 -28.57 2.82 6.91
CA GLU A 16 -29.07 4.01 7.64
C GLU A 16 -29.04 3.85 9.17
N SER A 17 -28.85 2.65 9.73
CA SER A 17 -28.82 2.49 11.20
C SER A 17 -27.51 2.95 11.86
N PHE A 18 -26.49 3.34 11.10
CA PHE A 18 -25.20 3.76 11.63
C PHE A 18 -25.02 5.29 11.71
N LEU A 19 -25.98 6.09 11.23
CA LEU A 19 -25.79 7.55 11.08
C LEU A 19 -26.82 8.43 11.82
N ASP A 20 -27.75 7.86 12.59
CA ASP A 20 -28.71 8.66 13.36
C ASP A 20 -28.16 9.07 14.73
N THR A 21 -27.43 10.19 14.76
CA THR A 21 -27.22 10.98 15.98
C THR A 21 -28.32 12.04 16.11
N ASN A 22 -29.41 11.69 16.79
CA ASN A 22 -30.38 12.67 17.29
C ASN A 22 -29.94 13.20 18.66
N SER A 23 -29.74 14.51 18.73
CA SER A 23 -29.47 15.30 19.93
C SER A 23 -30.78 15.66 20.65
N THR A 24 -30.88 15.36 21.96
CA THR A 24 -31.51 16.22 23.00
C THR A 24 -31.37 15.60 24.40
N PRO A 25 -31.47 16.41 25.48
CA PRO A 25 -30.72 16.21 26.72
C PRO A 25 -31.56 15.51 27.80
N ASN A 26 -30.95 14.62 28.58
CA ASN A 26 -31.43 14.39 29.94
C ASN A 26 -30.31 13.88 30.85
N GLY A 27 -30.05 14.65 31.90
CA GLY A 27 -29.01 14.36 32.88
C GLY A 27 -29.40 13.19 33.79
N LYS A 28 -28.40 12.38 34.12
CA LYS A 28 -28.28 11.64 35.38
C LYS A 28 -26.80 11.36 35.62
N GLN A 29 -26.28 11.94 36.70
CA GLN A 29 -24.89 11.89 37.12
C GLN A 29 -24.48 10.46 37.51
N THR A 30 -23.35 10.00 37.00
CA THR A 30 -22.66 8.78 37.45
C THR A 30 -21.47 9.14 38.36
N PRO A 31 -21.13 8.30 39.36
CA PRO A 31 -20.16 8.64 40.38
C PRO A 31 -18.73 8.59 39.83
N LYS A 32 -17.94 9.64 40.13
CA LYS A 32 -16.51 9.72 39.80
C LYS A 32 -15.72 8.66 40.58
N ILE A 33 -15.29 7.61 39.89
CA ILE A 33 -14.17 6.78 40.33
C ILE A 33 -12.89 7.55 39.98
N VAL A 34 -12.26 8.14 40.99
CA VAL A 34 -10.97 8.81 40.86
C VAL A 34 -9.89 7.74 40.71
N VAL A 35 -9.58 7.37 39.46
CA VAL A 35 -8.36 6.64 39.15
C VAL A 35 -7.23 7.67 39.17
N ARG A 36 -6.35 7.57 40.17
CA ARG A 36 -5.09 8.32 40.21
C ARG A 36 -4.25 7.88 39.01
N GLU A 37 -4.06 8.80 38.08
CA GLU A 37 -3.07 8.70 37.02
C GLU A 37 -1.69 8.84 37.70
N GLU A 38 -1.06 7.71 38.04
CA GLU A 38 0.36 7.70 38.34
C GLU A 38 1.10 8.02 37.04
N VAL A 39 1.40 9.30 36.89
CA VAL A 39 2.36 9.82 35.90
C VAL A 39 3.69 9.13 36.21
N VAL A 40 3.95 8.04 35.50
CA VAL A 40 5.30 7.50 35.33
C VAL A 40 6.09 8.59 34.62
N LYS A 41 6.79 9.40 35.42
CA LYS A 41 7.87 10.27 34.96
C LYS A 41 8.93 9.38 34.33
N SER A 42 8.84 9.19 33.03
CA SER A 42 9.99 8.79 32.22
C SER A 42 11.07 9.86 32.42
N PRO A 43 12.32 9.50 32.73
CA PRO A 43 13.36 10.47 32.99
C PRO A 43 13.59 11.30 31.74
N THR A 44 13.29 12.59 31.87
CA THR A 44 13.74 13.67 31.00
C THR A 44 15.25 13.59 30.83
N ASN A 45 15.68 12.93 29.77
CA ASN A 45 16.99 13.07 29.16
C ASN A 45 16.81 13.08 27.63
N ASP A 46 15.76 13.75 27.14
CA ASP A 46 15.88 14.42 25.86
C ASP A 46 16.78 15.61 26.12
N VAL A 47 18.08 15.33 26.08
CA VAL A 47 19.08 16.35 25.76
C VAL A 47 18.67 16.82 24.37
N TYR A 48 17.77 17.80 24.33
CA TYR A 48 17.71 18.76 23.24
C TYR A 48 19.09 19.42 23.28
N VAL A 49 20.05 18.78 22.60
CA VAL A 49 21.19 19.50 22.08
C VAL A 49 20.55 20.67 21.35
N GLU A 50 20.87 21.89 21.76
CA GLU A 50 20.74 23.06 20.88
C GLU A 50 21.66 22.79 19.68
N ASP A 51 21.25 21.84 18.85
CA ASP A 51 21.89 21.44 17.62
C ASP A 51 21.19 22.33 16.62
N ASP A 52 21.84 23.45 16.33
CA ASP A 52 21.51 24.39 15.29
C ASP A 52 20.73 23.67 14.18
N GLY A 53 19.47 24.04 13.91
CA GLY A 53 18.57 23.25 13.04
C GLY A 53 19.12 22.95 11.64
N TRP A 54 20.23 23.56 11.24
CA TRP A 54 20.97 23.24 10.02
C TRP A 54 21.68 21.88 10.07
N ILE A 55 22.14 21.36 11.21
CA ILE A 55 22.81 20.05 11.30
C ILE A 55 21.82 18.92 11.06
N SER A 56 20.65 18.97 11.73
CA SER A 56 19.58 17.98 11.51
C SER A 56 19.00 18.04 10.10
N ALA A 57 18.85 19.25 9.53
CA ALA A 57 18.49 19.45 8.14
C ALA A 57 19.55 18.90 7.17
N LEU A 58 20.83 19.10 7.47
CA LEU A 58 21.95 18.57 6.70
C LEU A 58 21.96 17.04 6.71
N ILE A 59 21.80 16.41 7.88
CA ILE A 59 21.71 14.94 8.01
C ILE A 59 20.52 14.41 7.20
N SER A 60 19.38 15.09 7.26
CA SER A 60 18.18 14.70 6.50
C SER A 60 18.41 14.84 4.99
N CYS A 61 19.04 15.92 4.55
CA CYS A 61 19.43 16.14 3.16
C CYS A 61 20.39 15.04 2.68
N VAL A 62 21.42 14.72 3.45
CA VAL A 62 22.38 13.65 3.14
C VAL A 62 21.66 12.31 3.02
N LYS A 63 20.76 11.97 3.96
CA LYS A 63 19.95 10.74 3.89
C LYS A 63 19.10 10.68 2.62
N ILE A 64 18.44 11.78 2.25
CA ILE A 64 17.62 11.86 1.02
C ILE A 64 18.49 11.67 -0.22
N VAL A 65 19.65 12.33 -0.29
CA VAL A 65 20.58 12.21 -1.42
C VAL A 65 21.10 10.78 -1.53
N VAL A 66 21.54 10.17 -0.42
CA VAL A 66 22.01 8.78 -0.38
C VAL A 66 20.89 7.81 -0.77
N CYS A 67 19.67 8.03 -0.27
CA CYS A 67 18.49 7.26 -0.64
C CYS A 67 18.25 7.33 -2.15
N PHE A 68 18.20 8.53 -2.73
CA PHE A 68 17.96 8.72 -4.15
C PHE A 68 19.06 8.08 -5.02
N LEU A 69 20.33 8.30 -4.70
CA LEU A 69 21.46 7.69 -5.41
C LEU A 69 21.43 6.16 -5.34
N SER A 70 21.18 5.61 -4.15
CA SER A 70 21.08 4.15 -3.98
C SER A 70 19.95 3.56 -4.83
N MET A 71 18.79 4.23 -4.86
CA MET A 71 17.66 3.83 -5.68
C MET A 71 17.98 3.89 -7.18
N MET A 72 18.68 4.93 -7.65
CA MET A 72 19.10 5.02 -9.05
C MET A 72 20.02 3.86 -9.45
N VAL A 73 21.01 3.53 -8.61
CA VAL A 73 21.94 2.42 -8.86
C VAL A 73 21.21 1.08 -8.88
N ILE A 74 20.36 0.82 -7.89
CA ILE A 74 19.57 -0.42 -7.81
C ILE A 74 18.64 -0.55 -9.01
N ALA A 75 17.92 0.50 -9.36
CA ALA A 75 17.02 0.50 -10.52
C ALA A 75 17.78 0.24 -11.83
N PHE A 76 18.98 0.82 -11.98
CA PHE A 76 19.81 0.59 -13.16
C PHE A 76 20.27 -0.88 -13.25
N ILE A 77 20.81 -1.44 -12.17
CA ILE A 77 21.27 -2.84 -12.12
C ILE A 77 20.10 -3.79 -12.42
N TRP A 78 18.95 -3.59 -11.77
CA TRP A 78 17.77 -4.45 -11.98
C TRP A 78 17.15 -4.28 -13.36
N SER A 79 17.20 -3.09 -13.96
CA SER A 79 16.75 -2.89 -15.33
C SER A 79 17.55 -3.75 -16.30
N LEU A 80 18.88 -3.83 -16.14
CA LEU A 80 19.74 -4.70 -16.96
C LEU A 80 19.39 -6.19 -16.77
N ILE A 81 19.15 -6.61 -15.52
CA ILE A 81 18.75 -7.99 -15.22
C ILE A 81 17.39 -8.29 -15.86
N LEU A 82 16.38 -7.44 -15.68
CA LEU A 82 15.06 -7.65 -16.25
C LEU A 82 15.06 -7.61 -17.78
N LEU A 83 15.95 -6.83 -18.39
CA LEU A 83 16.17 -6.83 -19.84
C LEU A 83 16.71 -8.18 -20.31
N LEU A 84 17.66 -8.78 -19.58
CA LEU A 84 18.15 -10.13 -19.88
C LEU A 84 17.04 -11.19 -19.72
N LEU A 85 16.14 -10.99 -18.76
CA LEU A 85 15.03 -11.90 -18.45
C LEU A 85 13.75 -11.62 -19.29
N LEU A 86 13.84 -10.81 -20.35
CA LEU A 86 12.77 -10.59 -21.33
C LEU A 86 12.02 -11.87 -21.79
N PRO A 87 12.67 -13.01 -22.06
CA PRO A 87 11.94 -14.20 -22.53
C PRO A 87 11.11 -14.92 -21.45
N TRP A 88 11.34 -14.67 -20.15
CA TRP A 88 10.66 -15.39 -19.06
C TRP A 88 9.80 -14.44 -18.20
N PRO A 89 8.51 -14.25 -18.54
CA PRO A 89 7.64 -13.29 -17.85
C PRO A 89 7.42 -13.59 -16.36
N TYR A 90 7.37 -14.87 -15.97
CA TYR A 90 7.24 -15.27 -14.57
C TYR A 90 8.46 -14.87 -13.74
N GLU A 91 9.67 -15.12 -14.27
CA GLU A 91 10.91 -14.78 -13.57
C GLU A 91 11.07 -13.26 -13.46
N ARG A 92 10.63 -12.47 -14.45
CA ARG A 92 10.64 -11.00 -14.35
C ARG A 92 9.80 -10.47 -13.19
N ILE A 93 8.61 -11.04 -12.96
CA ILE A 93 7.77 -10.65 -11.81
C ILE A 93 8.49 -10.99 -10.52
N ARG A 94 9.04 -12.20 -10.42
CA ARG A 94 9.76 -12.64 -9.22
C ARG A 94 10.98 -11.76 -8.92
N GLN A 95 11.79 -11.47 -9.93
CA GLN A 95 12.95 -10.59 -9.81
C GLN A 95 12.55 -9.14 -9.50
N GLY A 96 11.44 -8.64 -10.09
CA GLY A 96 10.85 -7.35 -9.75
C GLY A 96 10.45 -7.25 -8.28
N ASN A 97 9.82 -8.29 -7.73
CA ASN A 97 9.46 -8.34 -6.32
C ASN A 97 10.70 -8.41 -5.43
N ILE A 98 11.72 -9.20 -5.79
CA ILE A 98 12.99 -9.26 -5.04
C ILE A 98 13.66 -7.88 -5.01
N CYS A 99 13.70 -7.19 -6.15
CA CYS A 99 14.14 -5.81 -6.24
C CYS A 99 13.33 -4.92 -5.29
N GLY A 100 12.01 -5.06 -5.30
CA GLY A 100 11.09 -4.33 -4.43
C GLY A 100 11.36 -4.57 -2.94
N HIS A 101 11.54 -5.82 -2.52
CA HIS A 101 11.87 -6.17 -1.13
C HIS A 101 13.18 -5.55 -0.67
N PHE A 102 14.22 -5.68 -1.49
CA PHE A 102 15.53 -5.13 -1.17
C PHE A 102 15.48 -3.60 -1.10
N THR A 103 14.89 -2.97 -2.11
CA THR A 103 14.78 -1.51 -2.21
C THR A 103 13.94 -0.96 -1.06
N GLY A 104 12.79 -1.56 -0.78
CA GLY A 104 11.90 -1.12 0.29
C GLY A 104 12.56 -1.19 1.66
N ARG A 105 13.21 -2.31 1.98
CA ARG A 105 13.98 -2.46 3.22
C ARG A 105 15.12 -1.46 3.33
N LEU A 106 15.86 -1.23 2.24
CA LEU A 106 16.97 -0.29 2.21
C LEU A 106 16.51 1.16 2.43
N VAL A 107 15.46 1.59 1.74
CA VAL A 107 14.91 2.95 1.86
C VAL A 107 14.46 3.21 3.29
N MET A 108 13.74 2.26 3.90
CA MET A 108 13.28 2.38 5.28
C MET A 108 14.44 2.46 6.28
N TRP A 109 15.51 1.69 6.03
CA TRP A 109 16.73 1.72 6.84
C TRP A 109 17.51 3.05 6.71
N ILE A 110 17.68 3.57 5.49
CA ILE A 110 18.39 4.85 5.25
C ILE A 110 17.64 6.03 5.91
N LEU A 111 16.31 6.04 5.78
CA LEU A 111 15.49 7.09 6.38
C LEU A 111 15.45 6.96 7.92
N GLY A 112 15.65 5.75 8.44
CA GLY A 112 15.65 5.48 9.88
C GLY A 112 14.25 5.50 10.46
N ASN A 113 13.25 5.13 9.67
CA ASN A 113 11.86 5.12 10.13
C ASN A 113 11.65 3.94 11.10
N PRO A 114 11.14 4.18 12.32
CA PRO A 114 10.71 3.09 13.19
C PRO A 114 9.44 2.49 12.60
N ILE A 115 9.52 1.22 12.19
CA ILE A 115 8.38 0.50 11.61
C ILE A 115 7.92 -0.54 12.61
N ARG A 116 6.64 -0.48 12.97
CA ARG A 116 5.97 -1.50 13.76
C ARG A 116 5.02 -2.25 12.84
N ILE A 117 5.25 -3.55 12.69
CA ILE A 117 4.44 -4.44 11.87
C ILE A 117 3.68 -5.35 12.82
N GLU A 118 2.36 -5.38 12.67
CA GLU A 118 1.46 -6.29 13.39
C GLU A 118 0.77 -7.17 12.35
N GLY A 119 0.45 -8.43 12.68
CA GLY A 119 -0.24 -9.33 11.76
C GLY A 119 0.66 -9.99 10.69
N THR A 120 1.94 -10.18 10.98
CA THR A 120 2.91 -10.81 10.05
C THR A 120 2.55 -12.24 9.65
N GLU A 121 1.68 -12.90 10.41
CA GLU A 121 1.18 -14.23 10.12
C GLU A 121 0.42 -14.31 8.79
N PHE A 122 -0.23 -13.23 8.36
CA PHE A 122 -0.98 -13.17 7.11
C PHE A 122 -0.14 -12.68 5.92
N SER A 123 1.11 -12.25 6.14
CA SER A 123 1.92 -11.58 5.11
C SER A 123 2.44 -12.52 4.01
N ASN A 124 2.32 -13.83 4.19
CA ASN A 124 2.77 -14.84 3.23
C ASN A 124 1.62 -15.56 2.51
N GLU A 125 0.38 -15.11 2.72
CA GLU A 125 -0.78 -15.72 2.08
C GLU A 125 -1.06 -15.13 0.71
N ARG A 126 -1.73 -15.93 -0.14
CA ARG A 126 -2.27 -15.44 -1.42
C ARG A 126 -3.53 -14.62 -1.13
N ALA A 127 -3.34 -13.32 -0.98
CA ALA A 127 -4.41 -12.38 -0.69
C ALA A 127 -4.30 -11.13 -1.56
N ILE A 128 -5.37 -10.33 -1.56
CA ILE A 128 -5.35 -8.98 -2.15
C ILE A 128 -4.87 -8.02 -1.07
N TYR A 129 -3.68 -7.48 -1.27
CA TYR A 129 -3.08 -6.51 -0.35
C TYR A 129 -3.54 -5.09 -0.70
N VAL A 130 -4.20 -4.43 0.24
CA VAL A 130 -4.73 -3.07 0.07
C VAL A 130 -4.09 -2.16 1.11
N CYS A 131 -3.55 -1.03 0.67
CA CYS A 131 -3.01 0.01 1.54
C CYS A 131 -3.79 1.32 1.38
N ASN A 132 -3.92 2.08 2.46
CA ASN A 132 -4.31 3.48 2.37
C ASN A 132 -3.14 4.26 1.77
N HIS A 133 -3.37 5.00 0.68
CA HIS A 133 -2.31 5.76 0.03
C HIS A 133 -2.18 7.14 0.68
N ALA A 134 -1.37 7.23 1.72
CA ALA A 134 -1.06 8.46 2.45
C ALA A 134 0.24 9.11 1.97
N SER A 135 1.20 8.30 1.49
CA SER A 135 2.54 8.77 1.14
C SER A 135 3.17 7.98 -0.01
N PRO A 136 4.17 8.55 -0.70
CA PRO A 136 4.97 7.77 -1.65
C PRO A 136 5.73 6.60 -1.00
N MET A 137 5.98 6.66 0.32
CA MET A 137 6.65 5.58 1.03
C MET A 137 5.81 4.30 1.13
N ASP A 138 4.49 4.40 0.95
CA ASP A 138 3.59 3.26 1.00
C ASP A 138 3.96 2.22 -0.08
N ILE A 139 4.43 2.67 -1.24
CA ILE A 139 4.86 1.79 -2.33
C ILE A 139 6.05 0.93 -1.88
N PHE A 140 7.04 1.54 -1.23
CA PHE A 140 8.22 0.85 -0.73
C PHE A 140 7.90 -0.09 0.43
N LEU A 141 6.97 0.30 1.31
CA LEU A 141 6.50 -0.54 2.39
C LEU A 141 5.76 -1.77 1.83
N MET A 142 4.86 -1.58 0.87
CA MET A 142 4.11 -2.68 0.24
C MET A 142 5.03 -3.61 -0.54
N LEU A 143 6.00 -3.08 -1.29
CA LEU A 143 7.01 -3.91 -1.97
C LEU A 143 7.87 -4.71 -0.99
N TRP A 144 8.07 -4.23 0.24
CA TRP A 144 8.81 -4.95 1.27
C TRP A 144 7.98 -6.02 1.99
N LEU A 145 6.70 -5.76 2.24
CA LEU A 145 5.83 -6.64 3.03
C LEU A 145 5.09 -7.70 2.21
N THR A 146 4.83 -7.45 0.93
CA THR A 146 4.07 -8.39 0.07
C THR A 146 4.93 -9.57 -0.37
N PRO A 147 4.37 -10.78 -0.52
CA PRO A 147 5.15 -11.96 -0.87
C PRO A 147 5.67 -11.90 -2.31
N THR A 148 6.76 -12.63 -2.58
CA THR A 148 7.33 -12.75 -3.93
C THR A 148 6.34 -13.43 -4.88
N GLY A 149 6.12 -12.85 -6.05
CA GLY A 149 5.10 -13.30 -7.01
C GLY A 149 3.80 -12.49 -6.99
N THR A 150 3.70 -11.50 -6.10
CA THR A 150 2.64 -10.49 -6.10
C THR A 150 2.74 -9.61 -7.35
N VAL A 151 1.60 -9.40 -8.02
CA VAL A 151 1.51 -8.48 -9.17
C VAL A 151 0.97 -7.14 -8.67
N GLY A 152 1.78 -6.10 -8.81
CA GLY A 152 1.36 -4.73 -8.50
C GLY A 152 0.30 -4.23 -9.48
N ILE A 153 -0.59 -3.37 -8.99
CA ILE A 153 -1.55 -2.63 -9.81
C ILE A 153 -1.25 -1.14 -9.67
N ALA A 154 -0.86 -0.52 -10.78
CA ALA A 154 -0.49 0.88 -10.85
C ALA A 154 -1.39 1.64 -11.83
N LYS A 155 -1.48 2.95 -11.67
CA LYS A 155 -2.10 3.80 -12.70
C LYS A 155 -1.23 3.82 -13.95
N LYS A 156 -1.86 3.97 -15.11
CA LYS A 156 -1.16 4.05 -16.40
C LYS A 156 -0.11 5.16 -16.45
N GLU A 157 -0.32 6.27 -15.75
CA GLU A 157 0.58 7.43 -15.75
C GLU A 157 1.93 7.15 -15.06
N ILE A 158 2.03 6.07 -14.26
CA ILE A 158 3.28 5.71 -13.56
C ILE A 158 4.42 5.39 -14.55
N ILE A 159 4.10 5.05 -15.81
CA ILE A 159 5.11 4.85 -16.85
C ILE A 159 5.99 6.08 -17.11
N TRP A 160 5.48 7.28 -16.80
CA TRP A 160 6.18 8.55 -17.03
C TRP A 160 7.17 8.89 -15.93
N TYR A 161 7.12 8.19 -14.80
CA TYR A 161 8.13 8.37 -13.76
C TYR A 161 9.47 7.77 -14.23
N PRO A 162 10.54 8.57 -14.28
CA PRO A 162 11.83 8.08 -14.75
C PRO A 162 12.36 7.01 -13.79
N LEU A 163 13.01 5.99 -14.37
CA LEU A 163 13.55 4.80 -13.72
C LEU A 163 12.47 3.86 -13.17
N PHE A 164 11.58 4.35 -12.32
CA PHE A 164 10.54 3.54 -11.70
C PHE A 164 9.51 3.04 -12.72
N GLY A 165 9.04 3.91 -13.62
CA GLY A 165 8.05 3.57 -14.63
C GLY A 165 8.55 2.51 -15.61
N GLN A 166 9.79 2.66 -16.11
CA GLN A 166 10.40 1.65 -16.98
C GLN A 166 10.58 0.32 -16.24
N LEU A 167 11.12 0.34 -15.03
CA LEU A 167 11.32 -0.88 -14.24
C LEU A 167 10.00 -1.61 -13.97
N TYR A 168 8.94 -0.87 -13.67
CA TYR A 168 7.59 -1.40 -13.47
C TYR A 168 7.03 -2.07 -14.74
N VAL A 169 7.30 -1.49 -15.91
CA VAL A 169 6.93 -2.08 -17.20
C VAL A 169 7.71 -3.36 -17.45
N LEU A 170 9.03 -3.34 -17.24
CA LEU A 170 9.91 -4.49 -17.43
C LEU A 170 9.56 -5.64 -16.48
N ALA A 171 9.22 -5.35 -15.23
CA ALA A 171 8.79 -6.32 -14.22
C ALA A 171 7.44 -6.99 -14.53
N ASN A 172 6.76 -6.58 -15.61
CA ASN A 172 5.49 -7.16 -16.07
C ASN A 172 4.33 -6.99 -15.08
N HIS A 173 4.28 -5.86 -14.36
CA HIS A 173 3.17 -5.54 -13.47
C HIS A 173 1.97 -4.92 -14.21
N LEU A 174 0.77 -5.04 -13.62
CA LEU A 174 -0.48 -4.59 -14.23
C LEU A 174 -0.62 -3.07 -14.13
N ARG A 175 -1.17 -2.47 -15.19
CA ARG A 175 -1.47 -1.04 -15.28
C ARG A 175 -2.93 -0.85 -15.60
N ILE A 176 -3.60 0.02 -14.87
CA ILE A 176 -5.02 0.33 -15.04
C ILE A 176 -5.18 1.78 -15.48
N ASP A 177 -6.00 1.98 -16.50
CA ASP A 177 -6.44 3.29 -16.95
C ASP A 177 -7.78 3.63 -16.27
N ARG A 178 -7.76 4.54 -15.29
CA ARG A 178 -8.97 4.93 -14.54
C ARG A 178 -9.87 5.89 -15.32
N SER A 179 -9.39 6.47 -16.42
CA SER A 179 -10.18 7.37 -17.26
C SER A 179 -11.21 6.63 -18.11
N ASN A 180 -10.98 5.33 -18.35
CA ASN A 180 -11.89 4.46 -19.08
C ASN A 180 -12.30 3.26 -18.20
N PRO A 181 -13.46 3.32 -17.53
CA PRO A 181 -13.89 2.26 -16.61
C PRO A 181 -14.03 0.91 -17.31
N THR A 182 -14.38 0.89 -18.60
CA THR A 182 -14.47 -0.34 -19.41
C THR A 182 -13.11 -1.02 -19.57
N ALA A 183 -12.05 -0.24 -19.81
CA ALA A 183 -10.68 -0.76 -19.90
C ALA A 183 -10.16 -1.25 -18.54
N ALA A 184 -10.47 -0.53 -17.46
CA ALA A 184 -10.13 -0.96 -16.10
C ALA A 184 -10.76 -2.30 -15.72
N ILE A 185 -12.05 -2.48 -16.06
CA ILE A 185 -12.76 -3.75 -15.84
C ILE A 185 -12.12 -4.88 -16.65
N GLN A 186 -11.69 -4.62 -17.89
CA GLN A 186 -11.04 -5.63 -18.72
C GLN A 186 -9.70 -6.10 -18.14
N SER A 187 -8.83 -5.17 -17.70
CA SER A 187 -7.57 -5.52 -17.03
C SER A 187 -7.80 -6.27 -15.71
N MET A 188 -8.85 -5.93 -14.97
CA MET A 188 -9.24 -6.70 -13.78
C MET A 188 -9.76 -8.10 -14.13
N LYS A 189 -10.50 -8.26 -15.24
CA LYS A 189 -10.97 -9.58 -15.71
C LYS A 189 -9.83 -10.52 -16.10
N GLU A 190 -8.76 -9.99 -16.70
CA GLU A 190 -7.55 -10.77 -17.01
C GLU A 190 -6.89 -11.34 -15.75
N VAL A 191 -6.92 -10.61 -14.63
CA VAL A 191 -6.43 -11.09 -13.33
C VAL A 191 -7.47 -11.98 -12.62
N LEU A 192 -8.76 -11.74 -12.86
CA LEU A 192 -9.85 -12.51 -12.25
C LEU A 192 -9.90 -13.96 -12.75
N HIS A 193 -9.56 -14.21 -14.02
CA HIS A 193 -9.63 -15.55 -14.60
C HIS A 193 -8.70 -16.56 -13.88
N PRO A 194 -7.43 -16.25 -13.57
CA PRO A 194 -6.61 -17.06 -12.67
C PRO A 194 -7.14 -17.17 -11.24
N LEU A 195 -7.76 -16.10 -10.71
CA LEU A 195 -8.26 -16.07 -9.32
C LEU A 195 -9.52 -16.92 -9.11
N LEU A 196 -10.44 -16.95 -10.10
CA LEU A 196 -11.65 -17.77 -10.02
C LEU A 196 -11.32 -19.26 -9.97
N HIS A 197 -10.36 -19.71 -10.77
CA HIS A 197 -9.86 -21.10 -10.70
C HIS A 197 -9.29 -21.44 -9.32
N VAL A 198 -8.61 -20.50 -8.66
CA VAL A 198 -8.09 -20.71 -7.29
C VAL A 198 -9.21 -20.72 -6.25
N ILE A 199 -10.24 -19.88 -6.40
CA ILE A 199 -11.39 -19.87 -5.50
C ILE A 199 -12.20 -21.16 -5.66
N ASP A 200 -12.38 -21.66 -6.89
CA ASP A 200 -13.03 -22.93 -7.16
C ASP A 200 -12.23 -24.12 -6.59
N ASP A 201 -10.89 -24.11 -6.71
CA ASP A 201 -10.02 -25.12 -6.08
C ASP A 201 -10.08 -25.09 -4.55
N ILE A 202 -10.13 -23.90 -3.93
CA ILE A 202 -10.26 -23.76 -2.47
C ILE A 202 -11.64 -24.18 -2.00
N SER A 203 -12.71 -23.88 -2.76
CA SER A 203 -14.07 -24.34 -2.48
C SER A 203 -14.20 -25.86 -2.62
N SER A 204 -13.45 -26.48 -3.54
CA SER A 204 -13.42 -27.93 -3.76
C SER A 204 -12.64 -28.67 -2.68
N LEU A 205 -11.65 -28.03 -2.04
CA LEU A 205 -10.90 -28.60 -0.92
C LEU A 205 -11.66 -28.60 0.43
N TYR A 206 -12.79 -27.90 0.51
CA TYR A 206 -13.60 -27.72 1.72
C TYR A 206 -14.98 -28.41 1.67
N ILE A 207 -15.25 -29.22 0.64
CA ILE A 207 -16.43 -30.09 0.48
C ILE A 207 -15.97 -31.55 0.41
#